data_AF-A0A3M2AEU4-F1
#
_entry.id   AF-A0A3M2AEU4-F1
#
_cell.length_a   1.000
_cell.length_b   1.000
_cell.length_c   1.000
_cell.angle_alpha   90.00
_cell.angle_beta   90.00
_cell.angle_gamma   90.00
#
_symmetry.space_group_name_H-M   'P 1'
#
loop_
_entity.id
_entity.type
_entity.pdbx_description
1 polymer ?
#
loop_
_entity_poly.entity_id
_entity_poly.type
_entity_poly.pdbx_seq_one_letter_code
_entity_poly.pdbx_strand_id
1 'polypeptide(L)'
;MKIGELSQRQVEFLKNVFELEEIDPSLELEEFLASKGCVLYACKGCGKLVFHDNYEFWNLSECCDDNSKLLPDGLLCEVCYARSPENFKHWVFFKPTYYKDVEFKI
;
A
#
# COMPACT_ATOMS: atom_id res chain seq x y z
N MET A 1 -8.57 4.65 14.98
CA MET A 1 -9.81 4.21 14.30
C MET A 1 -10.05 2.77 14.69
N LYS A 2 -11.29 2.39 14.96
CA LYS A 2 -11.61 1.02 15.38
C LYS A 2 -11.72 0.09 14.20
N ILE A 3 -11.41 -1.18 14.44
CA ILE A 3 -11.58 -2.23 13.42
C ILE A 3 -13.03 -2.33 12.96
N GLY A 4 -14.00 -2.14 13.88
CA GLY A 4 -15.42 -2.14 13.55
C GLY A 4 -15.88 -1.01 12.61
N GLU A 5 -15.04 0.00 12.38
CA GLU A 5 -15.31 1.08 11.41
C GLU A 5 -14.81 0.75 10.00
N LEU A 6 -14.04 -0.33 9.84
CA LEU A 6 -13.58 -0.80 8.53
C LEU A 6 -14.72 -1.46 7.76
N SER A 7 -14.62 -1.38 6.43
CA SER A 7 -15.51 -2.16 5.57
C SER A 7 -15.25 -3.67 5.74
N GLN A 8 -16.27 -4.49 5.46
CA GLN A 8 -16.14 -5.95 5.54
C GLN A 8 -14.94 -6.48 4.74
N ARG A 9 -14.73 -5.94 3.53
CA ARG A 9 -13.60 -6.31 2.66
C ARG A 9 -12.24 -6.04 3.31
N GLN A 10 -12.12 -4.94 4.05
CA GLN A 10 -10.88 -4.59 4.75
C GLN A 10 -10.64 -5.49 5.97
N VAL A 11 -11.70 -5.86 6.69
CA VAL A 11 -11.61 -6.82 7.79
C VAL A 11 -11.20 -8.20 7.27
N GLU A 12 -11.81 -8.67 6.19
CA GLU A 12 -11.42 -9.93 5.53
C GLU A 12 -9.98 -9.90 5.02
N PHE A 13 -9.54 -8.77 4.47
CA PHE A 13 -8.16 -8.58 4.06
C PHE A 13 -7.19 -8.71 5.24
N LEU A 14 -7.46 -8.04 6.37
CA LEU A 14 -6.65 -8.19 7.59
C LEU A 14 -6.64 -9.63 8.11
N LYS A 15 -7.79 -10.32 8.08
CA LYS A 15 -7.89 -11.74 8.45
C LYS A 15 -7.00 -12.62 7.58
N ASN A 16 -7.00 -12.39 6.27
CA ASN A 16 -6.18 -13.16 5.34
C ASN A 16 -4.68 -12.89 5.54
N VAL A 17 -4.27 -11.63 5.71
CA VAL A 17 -2.86 -11.25 5.92
C VAL A 17 -2.30 -11.86 7.20
N PHE A 18 -3.10 -11.92 8.27
CA PHE A 18 -2.65 -12.43 9.58
C PHE A 18 -3.14 -13.86 9.89
N GLU A 19 -3.74 -14.55 8.93
CA GLU A 19 -4.29 -15.91 9.08
C GLU A 19 -5.25 -16.07 10.28
N LEU A 20 -6.20 -15.14 10.44
CA LEU A 20 -7.14 -15.09 11.56
C LEU A 20 -8.56 -15.51 11.15
N GLU A 21 -9.22 -16.32 11.97
CA GLU A 21 -10.65 -16.62 11.80
C GLU A 21 -11.53 -15.44 12.22
N GLU A 22 -11.19 -14.77 13.31
CA GLU A 22 -11.93 -13.66 13.89
C GLU A 22 -11.02 -12.50 14.33
N ILE A 23 -11.57 -11.29 14.30
CA ILE A 23 -10.92 -10.07 14.77
C ILE A 23 -11.92 -9.31 15.63
N ASP A 24 -11.48 -8.87 16.82
CA ASP A 24 -12.31 -8.08 17.72
C ASP A 24 -12.56 -6.68 17.13
N PRO A 25 -13.82 -6.31 16.83
CA PRO A 25 -14.15 -5.02 16.22
C PRO A 25 -13.95 -3.83 17.16
N SER A 26 -13.79 -4.06 18.46
CA SER A 26 -13.62 -3.00 19.46
C SER A 26 -12.19 -2.47 19.56
N LEU A 27 -11.21 -3.23 19.04
CA LEU A 27 -9.80 -2.85 19.05
C LEU A 27 -9.54 -1.64 18.15
N GLU A 28 -8.60 -0.79 18.59
CA GLU A 28 -8.04 0.25 17.72
C GLU A 28 -7.12 -0.41 16.68
N LEU A 29 -7.29 -0.04 15.41
CA LEU A 29 -6.54 -0.59 14.28
C LEU A 29 -5.03 -0.44 14.46
N GLU A 30 -4.58 0.71 14.94
CA GLU A 30 -3.16 1.02 15.16
C GLU A 30 -2.55 0.11 16.24
N GLU A 31 -3.29 -0.12 17.33
CA GLU A 31 -2.86 -1.01 18.42
C GLU A 31 -2.84 -2.47 17.96
N PHE A 32 -3.86 -2.90 17.21
CA PHE A 32 -3.90 -4.24 16.62
C PHE A 32 -2.70 -4.48 15.69
N LEU A 33 -2.45 -3.57 14.75
CA LEU A 33 -1.32 -3.68 13.83
C LEU A 33 0.02 -3.65 14.57
N ALA A 34 0.17 -2.77 15.56
CA ALA A 34 1.38 -2.72 16.40
C ALA A 34 1.61 -4.04 17.16
N SER A 35 0.53 -4.69 17.65
CA SER A 35 0.63 -6.01 18.31
C SER A 35 1.11 -7.11 17.36
N LYS A 36 0.95 -6.93 16.05
CA LYS A 36 1.45 -7.81 14.99
C LYS A 36 2.80 -7.37 14.43
N GLY A 37 3.45 -6.37 15.02
CA GLY A 37 4.73 -5.83 14.55
C GLY A 37 4.61 -4.95 13.31
N CYS A 38 3.39 -4.56 12.93
CA CYS A 38 3.13 -3.70 11.79
C CYS A 38 3.02 -2.24 12.21
N VAL A 39 3.37 -1.33 11.28
CA VAL A 39 3.20 0.11 11.47
C VAL A 39 2.25 0.64 10.40
N LEU A 40 1.23 1.38 10.82
CA LEU A 40 0.24 2.00 9.93
C LEU A 40 0.69 3.40 9.48
N TYR A 41 0.53 3.68 8.20
CA TYR A 41 0.82 4.96 7.57
C TYR A 41 -0.36 5.42 6.72
N ALA A 42 -0.54 6.74 6.65
CA ALA A 42 -1.32 7.36 5.58
C ALA A 42 -0.37 7.80 4.47
N CYS A 43 -0.66 7.39 3.22
CA CYS A 43 0.08 7.82 2.04
C CYS A 43 0.03 9.35 1.93
N LYS A 44 1.20 9.99 1.80
CA LYS A 44 1.29 11.45 1.72
C LYS A 44 0.66 12.05 0.47
N GLY A 45 0.51 11.27 -0.60
CA GLY A 45 -0.05 11.74 -1.87
C GLY A 45 -1.56 11.62 -1.97
N CYS A 46 -2.16 10.58 -1.39
CA CYS A 46 -3.58 10.27 -1.59
C CYS A 46 -4.34 9.87 -0.32
N GLY A 47 -3.67 9.82 0.85
CA GLY A 47 -4.27 9.47 2.13
C GLY A 47 -4.61 8.00 2.32
N LYS A 48 -4.35 7.13 1.33
CA LYS A 48 -4.57 5.68 1.46
C LYS A 48 -3.82 5.11 2.65
N LEU A 49 -4.48 4.22 3.38
CA LEU A 49 -3.92 3.55 4.54
C LEU A 49 -3.07 2.37 4.07
N VAL A 50 -1.81 2.36 4.47
CA VAL A 50 -0.84 1.31 4.17
C VAL A 50 -0.19 0.89 5.47
N PHE A 51 -0.08 -0.40 5.71
CA PHE A 51 0.69 -0.92 6.83
C PHE A 51 1.83 -1.80 6.32
N HIS A 52 2.90 -1.93 7.10
CA HIS A 52 4.04 -2.78 6.78
C HIS A 52 4.64 -3.41 8.03
N ASP A 53 5.22 -4.59 7.89
CA ASP A 53 5.85 -5.39 8.97
C ASP A 53 7.39 -5.34 8.94
N ASN A 54 7.95 -4.36 8.23
CA ASN A 54 9.36 -4.21 7.85
C ASN A 54 9.85 -5.15 6.74
N TYR A 55 8.98 -5.99 6.18
CA TYR A 55 9.30 -6.83 5.02
C TYR A 55 8.39 -6.49 3.83
N GLU A 56 7.07 -6.51 4.03
CA GLU A 56 6.05 -6.29 3.01
C GLU A 56 5.17 -5.08 3.33
N PHE A 57 4.61 -4.45 2.30
CA PHE A 57 3.63 -3.39 2.45
C PHE A 57 2.26 -3.86 1.94
N TRP A 58 1.21 -3.48 2.67
CA TRP A 58 -0.16 -3.82 2.34
C TRP A 58 -1.04 -2.57 2.32
N ASN A 59 -1.80 -2.41 1.26
CA ASN A 59 -2.74 -1.31 1.11
C ASN A 59 -4.09 -1.70 1.73
N LEU A 60 -4.36 -1.21 2.94
CA LEU A 60 -5.64 -1.44 3.60
C LEU A 60 -6.80 -0.74 2.87
N SER A 61 -6.55 0.39 2.20
CA SER A 61 -7.61 1.07 1.45
C SER A 61 -8.04 0.31 0.20
N GLU A 62 -7.13 -0.39 -0.48
CA GLU A 62 -7.40 -1.14 -1.72
C GLU A 62 -7.50 -2.66 -1.51
N CYS A 63 -7.14 -3.15 -0.32
CA CYS A 63 -7.09 -4.57 0.04
C CYS A 63 -6.21 -5.39 -0.91
N CYS A 64 -4.95 -4.96 -1.08
CA CYS A 64 -3.97 -5.63 -1.93
C CYS A 64 -2.54 -5.43 -1.38
N ASP A 65 -1.60 -6.23 -1.87
CA ASP A 65 -0.18 -5.95 -1.71
C ASP A 65 0.17 -4.61 -2.37
N ASP A 66 1.16 -3.91 -1.84
CA ASP A 66 1.57 -2.59 -2.33
C ASP A 66 3.08 -2.53 -2.42
N ASN A 67 3.62 -1.94 -3.48
CA ASN A 67 5.05 -1.63 -3.55
C ASN A 67 5.33 -0.21 -3.02
N SER A 68 4.83 0.07 -1.83
CA SER A 68 4.99 1.36 -1.17
C SER A 68 6.45 1.69 -0.90
N LYS A 69 6.74 2.99 -0.76
CA LYS A 69 8.07 3.49 -0.44
C LYS A 69 8.05 4.31 0.84
N LEU A 70 8.89 3.91 1.80
CA LEU A 70 9.22 4.74 2.96
C LEU A 70 10.17 5.87 2.56
N LEU A 71 9.80 7.07 2.99
CA LEU A 71 10.58 8.30 2.89
C LEU A 71 11.01 8.73 4.31
N PRO A 72 12.02 9.60 4.44
CA PRO A 72 12.44 10.12 5.75
C PRO A 72 11.31 10.79 6.55
N ASP A 73 10.27 11.27 5.88
CA ASP A 73 9.18 12.05 6.45
C ASP A 73 7.79 11.43 6.19
N GLY A 74 7.71 10.12 5.90
CA GLY A 74 6.46 9.36 5.80
C GLY A 74 6.48 8.29 4.71
N LEU A 75 5.33 8.04 4.08
CA LEU A 75 5.17 6.94 3.11
C LEU A 75 4.43 7.41 1.85
N LEU A 76 4.82 6.89 0.69
CA LEU A 76 4.07 6.97 -0.56
C LEU A 76 3.62 5.57 -0.98
N CYS A 77 2.33 5.41 -1.28
CA CYS A 77 1.83 4.18 -1.88
C CYS A 77 2.42 3.99 -3.28
N GLU A 78 2.38 2.76 -3.80
CA GLU A 78 2.92 2.38 -5.10
C GLU A 78 2.54 3.36 -6.21
N VAL A 79 1.25 3.73 -6.30
CA VAL A 79 0.75 4.66 -7.32
C VAL A 79 1.35 6.06 -7.18
N CYS A 80 1.46 6.58 -5.95
CA CYS A 80 2.01 7.91 -5.69
C CYS A 80 3.53 7.92 -5.86
N TYR A 81 4.21 6.85 -5.43
CA TYR A 81 5.65 6.68 -5.63
C TYR A 81 5.99 6.55 -7.11
N ALA A 82 5.20 5.78 -7.88
CA ALA A 82 5.37 5.65 -9.31
C ALA A 82 5.32 7.01 -10.03
N ARG A 83 4.50 7.93 -9.49
CA ARG A 83 4.34 9.30 -10.00
C ARG A 83 5.32 10.32 -9.40
N SER A 84 6.18 9.91 -8.47
CA SER A 84 7.09 10.83 -7.79
C SER A 84 8.22 11.29 -8.73
N PRO A 85 8.76 12.52 -8.56
CA PRO A 85 9.91 12.98 -9.34
C PRO A 85 11.13 12.05 -9.20
N GLU A 86 11.30 11.40 -8.05
CA GLU A 86 12.38 10.43 -7.82
C GLU A 86 12.26 9.24 -8.77
N ASN A 87 11.07 8.65 -8.89
CA ASN A 87 10.84 7.54 -9.81
C ASN A 87 10.85 7.99 -11.29
N PHE A 88 10.37 9.21 -11.58
CA PHE A 88 10.38 9.77 -12.93
C PHE A 88 11.77 10.24 -13.41
N LYS A 89 12.71 10.57 -12.51
CA LYS A 89 14.09 10.92 -12.93
C LYS A 89 14.69 9.80 -13.77
N HIS A 90 14.47 8.53 -13.41
CA HIS A 90 14.92 7.40 -14.21
C HIS A 90 14.30 7.41 -15.62
N TRP A 91 13.03 7.79 -15.78
CA TRP A 91 12.37 7.89 -17.08
C TRP A 91 12.87 9.06 -17.95
N VAL A 92 13.17 10.22 -17.36
CA VAL A 92 13.64 11.39 -18.12
C VAL A 92 15.06 11.17 -18.65
N PHE A 93 15.91 10.48 -17.90
CA PHE A 93 17.28 10.17 -18.33
C PHE A 93 17.38 8.92 -19.21
N PHE A 94 16.42 8.00 -19.14
CA PHE A 94 16.28 6.86 -20.05
C PHE A 94 15.11 7.08 -21.01
N LYS A 95 15.27 8.02 -21.97
CA LYS A 95 14.46 7.92 -23.19
C LYS A 95 14.80 6.59 -23.86
N PRO A 96 13.83 5.69 -24.09
CA PRO A 96 14.04 4.52 -24.93
C PRO A 96 14.60 4.99 -26.28
N THR A 97 15.78 4.51 -26.64
CA THR A 97 16.38 4.77 -27.96
C THR A 97 15.69 3.96 -29.06
N TYR A 98 14.78 3.06 -28.68
CA TYR A 98 14.06 2.17 -29.56
C TYR A 98 12.61 2.04 -29.09
N TYR A 99 11.68 2.33 -29.99
CA TYR A 99 10.26 2.04 -29.85
C TYR A 99 9.89 1.11 -31.01
N LYS A 100 9.15 0.03 -30.71
CA LYS A 100 8.60 -0.85 -31.74
C LYS A 100 7.12 -0.58 -31.82
N ASP A 101 6.66 -0.11 -32.97
CA ASP A 101 5.22 -0.01 -33.24
C ASP A 101 4.63 -1.42 -33.26
N VAL A 102 3.61 -1.63 -32.44
CA VAL A 102 2.86 -2.89 -32.39
C VAL A 102 1.52 -2.64 -33.04
N GLU A 103 1.32 -3.23 -34.23
CA GLU A 103 0.02 -3.27 -34.87
C GLU A 103 -0.81 -4.40 -34.23
N PHE A 104 -1.89 -4.04 -33.53
CA PHE A 104 -2.89 -5.00 -33.11
C PHE A 104 -3.76 -5.35 -34.34
N LYS A 105 -3.62 -6.57 -34.85
CA LYS A 105 -4.56 -7.11 -35.84
C LYS A 105 -5.88 -7.41 -35.12
N ILE A 106 -6.92 -6.65 -35.47
CA ILE A 106 -8.32 -6.89 -35.09
C ILE A 106 -8.84 -8.10 -35.88
#